data_AF-A0A916GXR3-F1
#
_entry.id   AF-A0A916GXR3-F1
#
_cell.length_a   1.000
_cell.length_b   1.000
_cell.length_c   1.000
_cell.angle_alpha   90.00
_cell.angle_beta   90.00
_cell.angle_gamma   90.00
#
_symmetry.space_group_name_H-M   'P 1'
#
loop_
_entity.id
_entity.type
_entity.pdbx_description
1 polymer ?
#
loop_
_entity_poly.entity_id
_entity_poly.type
_entity_poly.pdbx_seq_one_letter_code
_entity_poly.pdbx_strand_id
1 'polypeptide(L)' 'MPKAWSKKDERQYEHVKSSEEKQGRTTKRAKEIAARTVNRQRAKEGRTKT' A
#
# COMPACT_ATOMS: atom_id res chain seq x y z
N MET A 1 -8.01 0.20 -8.00
CA MET A 1 -6.57 0.23 -7.66
C MET A 1 -5.75 0.59 -8.90
N PRO A 2 -4.50 1.08 -8.78
CA PRO A 2 -3.67 1.40 -9.94
C PRO A 2 -3.45 0.19 -10.85
N LYS A 3 -3.57 0.36 -12.18
CA LYS A 3 -3.37 -0.74 -13.16
C LYS A 3 -1.99 -1.39 -13.10
N ALA A 4 -0.99 -0.69 -12.54
CA ALA A 4 0.38 -1.19 -12.42
C ALA A 4 0.61 -2.03 -11.16
N TRP A 5 -0.41 -2.25 -10.32
CA TRP A 5 -0.32 -3.11 -9.14
C TRP A 5 -0.62 -4.55 -9.50
N SER A 6 0.22 -5.45 -9.02
CA SER A 6 -0.03 -6.88 -9.09
C SER A 6 -1.09 -7.29 -8.05
N LYS A 7 -1.71 -8.47 -8.22
CA LYS A 7 -2.61 -9.05 -7.20
C LYS A 7 -1.98 -9.13 -5.80
N LYS A 8 -0.64 -9.22 -5.71
CA LYS A 8 0.09 -9.21 -4.44
C LYS A 8 0.08 -7.81 -3.81
N ASP A 9 0.31 -6.78 -4.61
CA ASP A 9 0.34 -5.38 -4.18
C ASP A 9 -1.04 -4.93 -3.67
N GLU A 10 -2.10 -5.34 -4.37
CA GLU A 10 -3.49 -5.06 -3.96
C GLU A 10 -3.84 -5.68 -2.60
N ARG A 11 -3.47 -6.95 -2.38
CA ARG A 11 -3.67 -7.62 -1.08
C ARG A 11 -2.87 -6.96 0.02
N GLN A 12 -1.63 -6.56 -0.26
CA GLN A 12 -0.79 -5.88 0.71
C GLN A 12 -1.34 -4.50 1.08
N TYR A 13 -1.87 -3.77 0.10
CA TYR A 13 -2.53 -2.49 0.34
C TYR A 13 -3.71 -2.64 1.30
N GLU A 14 -4.64 -3.55 1.02
CA GLU A 14 -5.80 -3.75 1.90
C GLU A 14 -5.39 -4.27 3.29
N HIS A 15 -4.38 -5.12 3.37
CA HIS A 15 -3.88 -5.62 4.66
C HIS A 15 -3.30 -4.49 5.52
N VAL A 16 -2.45 -3.64 4.94
CA VAL A 16 -1.87 -2.48 5.66
C VAL A 16 -2.96 -1.49 6.01
N LYS A 17 -3.82 -1.12 5.05
CA LYS A 17 -4.93 -0.18 5.30
C LYS A 17 -5.82 -0.66 6.45
N SER A 18 -6.21 -1.94 6.47
CA SER A 18 -7.03 -2.50 7.55
C SER A 18 -6.29 -2.50 8.89
N SER A 19 -4.99 -2.80 8.91
CA SER A 19 -4.18 -2.74 10.13
C SER A 19 -4.09 -1.32 10.70
N GLU A 20 -3.91 -0.33 9.81
CA GLU A 20 -3.81 1.09 10.17
C GLU A 20 -5.16 1.63 10.71
N GLU A 21 -6.28 1.23 10.09
CA GLU A 21 -7.63 1.55 10.58
C GLU A 21 -7.90 0.92 11.95
N LYS A 22 -7.47 -0.32 12.18
CA LYS A 22 -7.55 -0.99 13.49
C LYS A 22 -6.71 -0.31 14.57
N GLN A 23 -5.62 0.35 14.19
CA GLN A 23 -4.80 1.16 15.10
C GLN A 23 -5.42 2.55 15.38
N GLY A 24 -6.62 2.84 14.88
CA GLY A 24 -7.34 4.09 15.13
C GLY A 24 -6.94 5.24 14.20
N ARG A 25 -6.19 4.97 13.12
CA ARG A 25 -5.85 6.02 12.14
C ARG A 25 -7.04 6.28 11.23
N THR A 26 -7.17 7.54 10.80
CA THR A 26 -8.21 7.92 9.85
C THR A 26 -8.03 7.17 8.53
N THR A 27 -9.12 6.83 7.86
CA THR A 27 -9.11 6.13 6.57
C THR A 27 -8.21 6.83 5.54
N LYS A 28 -8.17 8.17 5.53
CA LYS A 28 -7.28 8.93 4.66
C LYS A 28 -5.80 8.62 4.95
N ARG A 29 -5.42 8.62 6.22
CA ARG A 29 -4.05 8.33 6.66
C ARG A 29 -3.68 6.87 6.42
N ALA A 30 -4.59 5.94 6.71
CA ALA A 30 -4.41 4.52 6.45
C ALA A 30 -4.18 4.22 4.97
N LYS A 31 -4.98 4.81 4.07
CA LYS A 31 -4.82 4.68 2.61
C LYS A 31 -3.47 5.21 2.12
N GLU A 32 -3.01 6.33 2.67
CA GLU A 32 -1.72 6.93 2.34
C GLU A 32 -0.55 6.03 2.77
N ILE A 33 -0.60 5.49 3.99
CA ILE A 33 0.43 4.61 4.54
C ILE A 33 0.49 3.28 3.77
N ALA A 34 -0.68 2.72 3.43
CA ALA A 34 -0.78 1.53 2.61
C ALA A 34 -0.16 1.74 1.21
N ALA A 35 -0.51 2.85 0.54
CA ALA A 35 0.05 3.18 -0.77
C ALA A 35 1.58 3.38 -0.71
N ARG A 36 2.10 4.09 0.29
CA ARG A 36 3.54 4.29 0.47
C ARG A 36 4.28 2.98 0.73
N THR A 37 3.69 2.08 1.50
CA THR A 37 4.29 0.77 1.81
C THR A 37 4.43 -0.07 0.56
N VAL A 38 3.37 -0.15 -0.25
CA VAL A 38 3.38 -0.87 -1.53
C VAL A 38 4.38 -0.23 -2.51
N ASN A 39 4.37 1.10 -2.67
CA ASN A 39 5.31 1.77 -3.57
C ASN A 39 6.77 1.58 -3.14
N ARG A 40 7.07 1.61 -1.83
CA ARG A 40 8.42 1.32 -1.31
C ARG A 40 8.87 -0.10 -1.64
N GLN A 41 7.97 -1.09 -1.54
CA GLN A 41 8.29 -2.46 -1.90
C GLN A 41 8.54 -2.60 -3.40
N ARG A 42 7.67 -2.00 -4.23
CA ARG A 42 7.83 -2.01 -5.70
C ARG A 42 9.14 -1.35 -6.14
N ALA A 43 9.57 -0.28 -5.46
CA ALA A 43 10.86 0.36 -5.68
C ALA A 43 12.03 -0.57 -5.31
N LYS A 44 11.97 -1.24 -4.15
CA LYS A 44 12.98 -2.24 -3.75
C LYS A 44 13.07 -3.43 -4.72
N GLU A 45 11.93 -3.83 -5.30
CA GLU A 45 11.85 -4.89 -6.31
C GLU A 45 12.25 -4.41 -7.72
N GLY A 46 12.64 -3.12 -7.89
CA GLY A 46 13.01 -2.55 -9.19
C GLY A 46 11.83 -2.38 -10.17
N ARG A 47 10.59 -2.56 -9.71
CA ARG A 47 9.36 -2.50 -10.53
C ARG A 47 8.85 -1.09 -10.76
N THR A 48 9.35 -0.13 -9.99
CA THR A 48 9.05 1.29 -10.15
C THR A 48 10.35 2.08 -10.04
N LYS A 49 10.62 2.93 -11.03
CA LYS A 49 11.59 4.01 -10.88
C LYS A 49 10.91 5.08 -10.01
N THR A 50 11.30 5.14 -8.74
CA THR A 50 11.04 6.31 -7.90
C THR A 50 11.94 7.43 -8.31
#